data_AF-A0A0K0F0S1-F1
#
_entry.id   AF-A0A0K0F0S1-F1
#
_cell.length_a   1.000
_cell.length_b   1.000
_cell.length_c   1.000
_cell.angle_alpha   90.00
_cell.angle_beta   90.00
_cell.angle_gamma   90.00
#
_symmetry.space_group_name_H-M   'P 1'
#
loop_
_entity.id
_entity.type
_entity.pdbx_description
1 polymer ?
#
loop_
_entity_poly.entity_id
_entity_poly.type
_entity_poly.pdbx_seq_one_letter_code
_entity_poly.pdbx_strand_id
1 'polypeptide(L)'
;MGKSRFYLKCPLYKECKYSSSQRDVKIADVLLFKDFSSNQNHIPKYRDPKQLYVYVNFEPKLIMDKKIKEGYKWKHKNFFNMTYTYSSKSDIQKTYYGEWTKGPIKKGFRKYYRNVSVVPSINDIKKKKKYIVWTVSDCQTASKREEDIEMLKKFIPVNQFGSCNDRIFKYGFFSKQFQNLYEKHYFYIALENSDCKDYVSEKYFSRVYFNSIPIVGYRKKYEKIAPNNSFIAMDDFKGPKEMAEYLYFLIKNKTEYLKYFDYRKEGWKIYDIDNSMDNFCSLCKKLLEMKKSGQLQKFHKTYYDARKAFLSWTQCRESGRIWKE
;
A
#
# COMPACT_ATOMS: atom_id res chain seq x y z
N MET A 1 -7.58 -27.30 -26.19
CA MET A 1 -6.79 -27.24 -24.94
C MET A 1 -7.67 -26.70 -23.82
N GLY A 2 -8.14 -27.57 -22.92
CA GLY A 2 -8.99 -27.15 -21.80
C GLY A 2 -8.23 -26.29 -20.80
N LYS A 3 -8.78 -25.12 -20.44
CA LYS A 3 -8.20 -24.29 -19.36
C LYS A 3 -8.26 -25.10 -18.07
N SER A 4 -7.12 -25.27 -17.41
CA SER A 4 -7.02 -25.93 -16.10
C SER A 4 -8.05 -25.34 -15.13
N ARG A 5 -8.79 -26.21 -14.42
CA ARG A 5 -9.80 -25.86 -13.41
C ARG A 5 -9.25 -24.93 -12.33
N PHE A 6 -7.96 -25.08 -12.00
CA PHE A 6 -7.23 -24.24 -11.07
C PHE A 6 -6.04 -23.60 -11.75
N TYR A 7 -5.61 -22.43 -11.28
CA TYR A 7 -4.37 -21.82 -11.76
C TYR A 7 -3.43 -21.44 -10.62
N LEU A 8 -2.14 -21.50 -10.91
CA LEU A 8 -1.07 -21.13 -9.99
C LEU A 8 -0.87 -19.62 -10.03
N LYS A 9 -1.48 -18.94 -9.07
CA LYS A 9 -1.35 -17.49 -8.93
C LYS A 9 -0.03 -17.10 -8.24
N CYS A 10 0.53 -17.97 -7.40
CA CYS A 10 1.86 -17.81 -6.82
C CYS A 10 2.82 -18.95 -7.22
N PRO A 11 3.70 -18.77 -8.22
CA PRO A 11 4.60 -19.83 -8.67
C PRO A 11 5.60 -20.34 -7.62
N LEU A 12 5.83 -19.57 -6.54
CA LEU A 12 6.68 -19.99 -5.40
C LEU A 12 6.05 -21.11 -4.58
N TYR A 13 4.71 -21.15 -4.52
CA TYR A 13 3.95 -22.04 -3.65
C TYR A 13 3.02 -22.87 -4.54
N LYS A 14 3.58 -23.89 -5.20
CA LYS A 14 2.89 -24.72 -6.19
C LYS A 14 1.77 -25.56 -5.57
N GLU A 15 1.82 -25.79 -4.26
CA GLU A 15 0.77 -26.47 -3.50
C GLU A 15 -0.52 -25.63 -3.41
N CYS A 16 -0.44 -24.34 -3.73
CA CYS A 16 -1.51 -23.37 -3.60
C CYS A 16 -2.22 -23.15 -4.92
N LYS A 17 -3.44 -23.66 -5.01
CA LYS A 17 -4.28 -23.57 -6.21
C LYS A 17 -5.35 -22.52 -5.98
N TYR A 18 -5.49 -21.60 -6.93
CA TYR A 18 -6.56 -20.60 -6.90
C TYR A 18 -7.68 -20.99 -7.88
N SER A 19 -8.92 -20.77 -7.46
CA SER A 19 -10.10 -20.81 -8.32
C SER A 19 -11.02 -19.63 -8.03
N SER A 20 -11.68 -19.14 -9.08
CA SER A 20 -12.79 -18.19 -9.00
C SER A 20 -14.14 -18.83 -9.35
N SER A 21 -14.18 -20.14 -9.56
CA SER A 21 -15.39 -20.88 -9.93
C SER A 21 -16.20 -21.28 -8.70
N GLN A 22 -17.51 -21.03 -8.73
CA GLN A 22 -18.42 -21.47 -7.67
C GLN A 22 -18.46 -22.99 -7.50
N ARG A 23 -18.18 -23.75 -8.56
CA ARG A 23 -18.17 -25.22 -8.53
C ARG A 23 -17.05 -25.77 -7.63
N ASP A 24 -16.06 -24.94 -7.33
CA ASP A 24 -14.89 -25.34 -6.55
C ASP A 24 -15.03 -24.99 -5.07
N VAL A 25 -16.12 -24.29 -4.69
CA VAL A 25 -16.40 -23.92 -3.31
C VAL A 25 -16.42 -25.15 -2.41
N LYS A 26 -17.03 -26.26 -2.82
CA LYS A 26 -17.16 -27.48 -1.99
C LYS A 26 -15.85 -28.23 -1.74
N ILE A 27 -14.79 -27.94 -2.51
CA ILE A 27 -13.51 -28.64 -2.43
C ILE A 27 -12.35 -27.71 -2.03
N ALA A 28 -12.63 -26.44 -1.75
CA ALA A 28 -11.62 -25.48 -1.32
C ALA A 28 -11.26 -25.70 0.15
N ASP A 29 -9.99 -25.55 0.52
CA ASP A 29 -9.59 -25.50 1.92
C ASP A 29 -9.93 -24.13 2.57
N VAL A 30 -9.90 -23.07 1.75
CA VAL A 30 -10.04 -21.68 2.18
C VAL A 30 -10.91 -20.90 1.20
N LEU A 31 -11.85 -20.13 1.73
CA LEU A 31 -12.72 -19.23 0.97
C LEU A 31 -12.45 -17.77 1.34
N LEU A 32 -12.27 -16.92 0.34
CA LEU A 32 -11.99 -15.50 0.50
C LEU A 32 -13.25 -14.67 0.25
N PHE A 33 -13.62 -13.83 1.22
CA PHE A 33 -14.77 -12.96 1.13
C PHE A 33 -14.33 -11.52 1.20
N LYS A 34 -14.33 -10.87 0.02
CA LYS A 34 -14.01 -9.45 -0.09
C LYS A 34 -15.23 -8.64 0.27
N ASP A 35 -15.09 -7.81 1.30
CA ASP A 35 -16.17 -7.05 1.91
C ASP A 35 -17.18 -6.47 0.89
N PHE A 36 -16.73 -5.58 -0.01
CA PHE A 36 -17.61 -4.86 -0.94
C PHE A 36 -17.83 -5.53 -2.30
N SER A 37 -16.99 -6.50 -2.68
CA SER A 37 -17.03 -7.09 -4.03
C SER A 37 -17.56 -8.52 -4.06
N SER A 38 -17.64 -9.19 -2.91
CA SER A 38 -18.26 -10.51 -2.84
C SER A 38 -19.78 -10.39 -2.97
N ASN A 39 -20.34 -11.16 -3.89
CA ASN A 39 -21.79 -11.27 -4.06
C ASN A 39 -22.38 -11.91 -2.80
N GLN A 40 -23.24 -11.15 -2.11
CA GLN A 40 -23.88 -11.56 -0.86
C GLN A 40 -24.73 -12.82 -1.02
N ASN A 41 -25.30 -13.04 -2.21
CA ASN A 41 -26.10 -14.23 -2.51
C ASN A 41 -25.28 -15.52 -2.59
N HIS A 42 -23.95 -15.42 -2.72
CA HIS A 42 -23.05 -16.58 -2.77
C HIS A 42 -22.36 -16.85 -1.43
N ILE A 43 -22.63 -16.05 -0.40
CA ILE A 43 -22.08 -16.29 0.94
C ILE A 43 -23.01 -17.29 1.63
N PRO A 44 -22.52 -18.49 1.99
CA PRO A 44 -23.38 -19.50 2.60
C PRO A 44 -23.83 -19.06 3.99
N LYS A 45 -25.04 -19.48 4.41
CA LYS A 45 -25.60 -19.15 5.73
C LYS A 45 -24.81 -19.76 6.88
N TYR A 46 -24.23 -20.94 6.67
CA TYR A 46 -23.44 -21.67 7.64
C TYR A 46 -22.09 -22.05 7.03
N ARG A 47 -21.07 -22.17 7.89
CA ARG A 47 -19.75 -22.64 7.49
C ARG A 47 -19.73 -24.15 7.36
N ASP A 48 -18.94 -24.64 6.41
CA ASP A 48 -18.42 -25.99 6.47
C ASP A 48 -17.25 -26.03 7.48
N PRO A 49 -17.31 -26.87 8.53
CA PRO A 49 -16.25 -26.96 9.54
C PRO A 49 -14.90 -27.44 8.97
N LYS A 50 -14.86 -27.98 7.75
CA LYS A 50 -13.62 -28.40 7.07
C LYS A 50 -12.93 -27.25 6.32
N GLN A 51 -13.57 -26.08 6.23
CA GLN A 51 -13.06 -24.93 5.46
C GLN A 51 -12.78 -23.72 6.35
N LEU A 52 -11.83 -22.88 5.93
CA LEU A 52 -11.59 -21.59 6.55
C LEU A 52 -12.20 -20.44 5.75
N TYR A 53 -12.91 -19.56 6.46
CA TYR A 53 -13.58 -18.41 5.89
C TYR A 53 -12.81 -17.14 6.24
N VAL A 54 -12.23 -16.47 5.23
CA VAL A 54 -11.35 -15.31 5.40
C VAL A 54 -12.09 -14.04 5.02
N TYR A 55 -12.20 -13.11 5.96
CA TYR A 55 -12.63 -11.74 5.71
C TYR A 55 -11.50 -10.97 5.02
N VAL A 56 -11.76 -10.38 3.86
CA VAL A 56 -10.78 -9.60 3.10
C VAL A 56 -11.26 -8.16 2.95
N ASN A 57 -10.46 -7.21 3.42
CA ASN A 57 -10.70 -5.78 3.15
C ASN A 57 -9.38 -5.02 3.08
N PHE A 58 -9.23 -4.23 2.02
CA PHE A 58 -8.04 -3.41 1.76
C PHE A 58 -8.37 -1.92 1.73
N GLU A 59 -9.63 -1.55 1.94
CA GLU A 59 -10.06 -0.16 1.89
C GLU A 59 -10.07 0.47 3.29
N PRO A 60 -9.70 1.75 3.44
CA PRO A 60 -9.76 2.45 4.72
C PRO A 60 -11.21 2.77 5.12
N LYS A 61 -11.43 3.01 6.42
CA LYS A 61 -12.77 3.21 7.03
C LYS A 61 -13.67 4.17 6.24
N LEU A 62 -13.12 5.27 5.76
CA LEU A 62 -13.94 6.32 5.13
C LEU A 62 -14.47 5.90 3.74
N ILE A 63 -13.73 5.07 3.00
CA ILE A 63 -14.26 4.43 1.77
C ILE A 63 -15.40 3.46 2.13
N MET A 64 -15.28 2.77 3.27
CA MET A 64 -16.31 1.88 3.78
C MET A 64 -17.57 2.65 4.20
N ASP A 65 -17.40 3.78 4.89
CA ASP A 65 -18.51 4.63 5.33
C ASP A 65 -19.30 5.19 4.14
N LYS A 66 -18.61 5.55 3.04
CA LYS A 66 -19.28 5.95 1.78
C LYS A 66 -20.17 4.82 1.25
N LYS A 67 -19.67 3.58 1.21
CA LYS A 67 -20.44 2.41 0.77
C LYS A 67 -21.63 2.11 1.69
N ILE A 68 -21.47 2.31 2.99
CA ILE A 68 -22.56 2.16 3.98
C ILE A 68 -23.64 3.21 3.74
N LYS A 69 -23.26 4.47 3.49
CA LYS A 69 -24.21 5.54 3.12
C LYS A 69 -24.94 5.25 1.81
N GLU A 70 -24.30 4.60 0.86
CA GLU A 70 -24.90 4.09 -0.39
C GLU A 70 -25.82 2.86 -0.17
N GLY A 71 -26.05 2.43 1.07
CA GLY A 71 -27.00 1.37 1.43
C GLY A 71 -26.39 -0.02 1.61
N TYR A 72 -25.07 -0.17 1.55
CA TYR A 72 -24.42 -1.46 1.82
C TYR A 72 -24.66 -1.88 3.28
N LYS A 73 -25.19 -3.10 3.50
CA LYS A 73 -25.44 -3.67 4.83
C LYS A 73 -24.52 -4.84 5.14
N TRP A 74 -23.75 -4.72 6.22
CA TRP A 74 -22.95 -5.82 6.77
C TRP A 74 -23.77 -6.68 7.73
N LYS A 75 -23.77 -8.00 7.52
CA LYS A 75 -24.59 -8.94 8.32
C LYS A 75 -23.84 -10.18 8.81
N HIS A 76 -22.53 -10.27 8.55
CA HIS A 76 -21.74 -11.50 8.73
C HIS A 76 -21.09 -11.61 10.12
N LYS A 77 -21.93 -11.64 11.15
CA LYS A 77 -21.47 -11.87 12.53
C LYS A 77 -21.16 -13.36 12.76
N ASN A 78 -20.17 -13.66 13.61
CA ASN A 78 -19.75 -15.02 13.96
C ASN A 78 -19.40 -15.93 12.76
N PHE A 79 -19.01 -15.32 11.64
CA PHE A 79 -18.86 -16.04 10.38
C PHE A 79 -17.40 -16.28 9.97
N PHE A 80 -16.51 -15.31 10.16
CA PHE A 80 -15.14 -15.42 9.65
C PHE A 80 -14.17 -16.03 10.65
N ASN A 81 -13.29 -16.89 10.14
CA ASN A 81 -12.18 -17.45 10.90
C ASN A 81 -10.99 -16.50 10.97
N MET A 82 -10.66 -15.88 9.85
CA MET A 82 -9.44 -15.10 9.66
C MET A 82 -9.73 -13.74 9.04
N THR A 83 -8.83 -12.80 9.28
CA THR A 83 -8.79 -11.49 8.65
C THR A 83 -7.57 -11.37 7.74
N TYR A 84 -7.80 -10.84 6.54
CA TYR A 84 -6.75 -10.45 5.59
C TYR A 84 -6.95 -8.98 5.21
N THR A 85 -6.20 -8.09 5.86
CA THR A 85 -6.32 -6.63 5.68
C THR A 85 -4.95 -5.97 5.70
N TYR A 86 -4.88 -4.65 5.51
CA TYR A 86 -3.61 -3.91 5.62
C TYR A 86 -3.11 -3.74 7.06
N SER A 87 -3.95 -3.99 8.07
CA SER A 87 -3.54 -3.84 9.47
C SER A 87 -2.58 -4.94 9.88
N SER A 88 -1.50 -4.56 10.57
CA SER A 88 -0.52 -5.47 11.21
C SER A 88 -1.13 -6.40 12.26
N LYS A 89 -2.34 -6.11 12.75
CA LYS A 89 -3.08 -6.96 13.70
C LYS A 89 -3.91 -8.06 13.02
N SER A 90 -3.96 -8.10 11.70
CA SER A 90 -4.71 -9.13 10.95
C SER A 90 -4.00 -10.48 10.99
N ASP A 91 -4.75 -11.57 10.80
CA ASP A 91 -4.14 -12.91 10.72
C ASP A 91 -3.22 -13.04 9.50
N ILE A 92 -3.52 -12.31 8.42
CA ILE A 92 -2.66 -12.08 7.27
C ILE A 92 -2.61 -10.57 7.01
N GLN A 93 -1.41 -9.98 7.02
CA GLN A 93 -1.24 -8.58 6.65
C GLN A 93 -1.01 -8.44 5.15
N LYS A 94 -1.72 -7.50 4.53
CA LYS A 94 -1.47 -7.04 3.18
C LYS A 94 -0.41 -5.94 3.20
N THR A 95 0.59 -6.09 2.35
CA THR A 95 1.59 -5.05 2.04
C THR A 95 1.30 -4.49 0.66
N TYR A 96 1.37 -3.18 0.45
CA TYR A 96 1.20 -2.58 -0.89
C TYR A 96 2.56 -2.39 -1.52
N TYR A 97 2.84 -3.11 -2.62
CA TYR A 97 4.11 -2.99 -3.35
C TYR A 97 5.37 -3.31 -2.51
N GLY A 98 5.19 -4.03 -1.40
CA GLY A 98 6.24 -4.65 -0.61
C GLY A 98 6.52 -4.01 0.76
N GLU A 99 7.60 -4.47 1.37
CA GLU A 99 8.13 -4.02 2.67
C GLU A 99 9.62 -3.72 2.55
N TRP A 100 10.10 -2.74 3.32
CA TRP A 100 11.54 -2.52 3.45
C TRP A 100 12.19 -3.62 4.28
N THR A 101 13.32 -4.12 3.81
CA THR A 101 14.06 -5.18 4.51
C THR A 101 15.57 -5.05 4.32
N LYS A 102 16.31 -5.52 5.33
CA LYS A 102 17.75 -5.70 5.32
C LYS A 102 18.07 -7.20 5.45
N GLY A 103 19.18 -7.61 4.85
CA GLY A 103 19.69 -8.97 4.97
C GLY A 103 19.80 -9.73 3.65
N PRO A 104 20.17 -11.02 3.74
CA PRO A 104 20.46 -11.87 2.59
C PRO A 104 19.18 -12.21 1.82
N ILE A 105 19.29 -12.20 0.50
CA ILE A 105 18.22 -12.63 -0.40
C ILE A 105 18.22 -14.16 -0.44
N LYS A 106 17.12 -14.80 -0.06
CA LYS A 106 16.94 -16.24 -0.26
C LYS A 106 16.94 -16.54 -1.76
N LYS A 107 17.80 -17.47 -2.22
CA LYS A 107 18.03 -17.79 -3.65
C LYS A 107 16.73 -17.94 -4.46
N GLY A 108 15.73 -18.66 -3.92
CA GLY A 108 14.43 -18.88 -4.58
C GLY A 108 13.51 -17.65 -4.67
N PHE A 109 13.78 -16.59 -3.90
CA PHE A 109 12.94 -15.40 -3.82
C PHE A 109 13.53 -14.19 -4.54
N ARG A 110 14.69 -14.29 -5.18
CA ARG A 110 15.43 -13.15 -5.76
C ARG A 110 14.58 -12.23 -6.64
N LYS A 111 13.66 -12.78 -7.45
CA LYS A 111 12.77 -12.00 -8.33
C LYS A 111 11.73 -11.12 -7.61
N TYR A 112 11.49 -11.37 -6.32
CA TYR A 112 10.56 -10.62 -5.46
C TYR A 112 11.26 -9.55 -4.63
N TYR A 113 12.59 -9.47 -4.70
CA TYR A 113 13.36 -8.38 -4.11
C TYR A 113 13.69 -7.38 -5.20
N ARG A 114 13.27 -6.13 -5.00
CA ARG A 114 13.64 -5.02 -5.85
C ARG A 114 14.79 -4.28 -5.21
N ASN A 115 15.88 -4.17 -5.96
CA ASN A 115 17.07 -3.48 -5.48
C ASN A 115 16.86 -1.97 -5.59
N VAL A 116 17.24 -1.24 -4.54
CA VAL A 116 17.28 0.22 -4.51
C VAL A 116 18.70 0.75 -4.39
N SER A 117 19.74 -0.09 -4.52
CA SER A 117 21.12 0.26 -4.15
C SER A 117 21.79 1.36 -4.99
N VAL A 118 21.12 1.85 -6.03
CA VAL A 118 21.66 2.89 -6.91
C VAL A 118 21.44 4.26 -6.28
N VAL A 119 22.52 4.89 -5.84
CA VAL A 119 22.51 6.27 -5.34
C VAL A 119 22.69 7.23 -6.51
N PRO A 120 21.85 8.27 -6.65
CA PRO A 120 22.05 9.26 -7.71
C PRO A 120 23.35 10.04 -7.50
N SER A 121 24.04 10.37 -8.59
CA SER A 121 25.21 11.26 -8.53
C SER A 121 24.78 12.73 -8.43
N ILE A 122 25.70 13.62 -8.03
CA ILE A 122 25.48 15.08 -8.10
C ILE A 122 25.07 15.51 -9.51
N ASN A 123 25.61 14.88 -10.56
CA ASN A 123 25.28 15.19 -11.95
C ASN A 123 23.85 14.77 -12.31
N ASP A 124 23.33 13.68 -11.73
CA ASP A 124 21.94 13.29 -11.92
C ASP A 124 20.99 14.29 -11.26
N ILE A 125 21.35 14.78 -10.08
CA ILE A 125 20.57 15.83 -9.39
C ILE A 125 20.60 17.14 -10.19
N LYS A 126 21.73 17.53 -10.78
CA LYS A 126 21.84 18.73 -11.64
C LYS A 126 20.91 18.71 -12.86
N LYS A 127 20.52 17.51 -13.34
CA LYS A 127 19.56 17.34 -14.46
C LYS A 127 18.11 17.62 -14.04
N LYS A 128 17.79 17.60 -12.74
CA LYS A 128 16.44 17.90 -12.24
C LYS A 128 16.11 19.37 -12.44
N LYS A 129 14.91 19.63 -12.98
CA LYS A 129 14.46 20.99 -13.34
C LYS A 129 13.11 21.37 -12.71
N LYS A 130 12.43 20.45 -12.04
CA LYS A 130 11.08 20.65 -11.50
C LYS A 130 11.03 20.35 -10.01
N TYR A 131 10.20 21.07 -9.27
CA TYR A 131 10.11 21.03 -7.81
C TYR A 131 9.43 19.74 -7.32
N ILE A 132 8.09 19.71 -7.34
CA ILE A 132 7.28 18.64 -6.80
C ILE A 132 6.39 18.08 -7.90
N VAL A 133 6.26 16.74 -7.99
CA VAL A 133 5.22 16.08 -8.80
C VAL A 133 4.14 15.45 -7.91
N TRP A 134 2.88 15.55 -8.33
CA TRP A 134 1.77 14.86 -7.69
C TRP A 134 0.87 14.18 -8.72
N THR A 135 0.87 12.84 -8.75
CA THR A 135 -0.05 12.06 -9.60
C THR A 135 -1.25 11.60 -8.78
N VAL A 136 -2.45 12.10 -9.08
CA VAL A 136 -3.64 11.91 -8.26
C VAL A 136 -4.92 11.84 -9.10
N SER A 137 -5.79 10.88 -8.77
CA SER A 137 -7.11 10.70 -9.40
C SER A 137 -8.27 10.67 -8.41
N ASP A 138 -7.98 10.78 -7.11
CA ASP A 138 -8.99 10.84 -6.05
C ASP A 138 -8.89 12.22 -5.38
N CYS A 139 -9.89 13.06 -5.64
CA CYS A 139 -9.83 14.52 -5.49
C CYS A 139 -10.59 15.03 -4.27
N GLN A 140 -11.35 14.16 -3.61
CA GLN A 140 -12.06 14.46 -2.37
C GLN A 140 -11.77 13.32 -1.41
N THR A 141 -10.74 13.53 -0.59
CA THR A 141 -10.20 12.46 0.23
C THR A 141 -10.55 12.63 1.68
N ALA A 142 -10.58 11.49 2.37
CA ALA A 142 -10.80 11.43 3.80
C ALA A 142 -9.70 12.13 4.62
N SER A 143 -8.47 12.05 4.13
CA SER A 143 -7.29 12.75 4.67
C SER A 143 -7.29 14.25 4.44
N LYS A 144 -8.17 14.79 3.57
CA LYS A 144 -8.13 16.21 3.15
C LYS A 144 -6.78 16.64 2.54
N ARG A 145 -6.05 15.68 1.97
CA ARG A 145 -4.70 15.89 1.41
C ARG A 145 -4.70 16.95 0.31
N GLU A 146 -5.81 17.08 -0.40
CA GLU A 146 -6.02 18.11 -1.42
C GLU A 146 -5.91 19.51 -0.83
N GLU A 147 -6.49 19.75 0.36
CA GLU A 147 -6.45 21.04 1.04
C GLU A 147 -5.01 21.36 1.51
N ASP A 148 -4.30 20.37 2.05
CA ASP A 148 -2.89 20.52 2.46
C ASP A 148 -1.97 20.87 1.27
N ILE A 149 -2.19 20.23 0.12
CA ILE A 149 -1.41 20.53 -1.10
C ILE A 149 -1.78 21.89 -1.69
N GLU A 150 -3.04 22.32 -1.63
CA GLU A 150 -3.42 23.69 -2.03
C GLU A 150 -2.74 24.75 -1.14
N MET A 151 -2.60 24.50 0.16
CA MET A 151 -1.83 25.38 1.04
C MET A 151 -0.34 25.41 0.67
N LEU A 152 0.28 24.28 0.36
CA LEU A 152 1.69 24.19 -0.03
C LEU A 152 1.97 24.89 -1.38
N LYS A 153 1.05 24.79 -2.34
CA LYS A 153 1.16 25.43 -3.67
C LYS A 153 1.36 26.93 -3.63
N LYS A 154 0.95 27.60 -2.55
CA LYS A 154 1.17 29.03 -2.32
C LYS A 154 2.65 29.40 -2.18
N PHE A 155 3.51 28.45 -1.80
CA PHE A 155 4.93 28.69 -1.48
C PHE A 155 5.91 27.95 -2.39
N ILE A 156 5.51 26.83 -2.99
CA ILE A 156 6.36 26.05 -3.89
C ILE A 156 5.55 25.40 -5.04
N PRO A 157 6.03 25.42 -6.30
CA PRO A 157 5.29 24.84 -7.40
C PRO A 157 5.06 23.33 -7.28
N VAL A 158 3.80 22.90 -7.42
CA VAL A 158 3.40 21.48 -7.47
C VAL A 158 2.86 21.15 -8.86
N ASN A 159 3.56 20.28 -9.58
CA ASN A 159 3.13 19.77 -10.88
C ASN A 159 2.15 18.61 -10.69
N GLN A 160 0.86 18.93 -10.71
CA GLN A 160 -0.21 17.96 -10.55
C GLN A 160 -0.60 17.31 -11.89
N PHE A 161 -0.85 16.01 -11.87
CA PHE A 161 -1.32 15.19 -12.99
C PHE A 161 -2.39 14.19 -12.54
N GLY A 162 -3.34 13.87 -13.43
CA GLY A 162 -4.39 12.88 -13.20
C GLY A 162 -5.79 13.49 -13.31
N SER A 163 -6.79 12.76 -12.80
CA SER A 163 -8.20 13.12 -13.00
C SER A 163 -8.63 14.38 -12.26
N CYS A 164 -7.87 14.84 -11.27
CA CYS A 164 -8.20 16.03 -10.51
C CYS A 164 -7.87 17.36 -11.22
N ASN A 165 -7.21 17.31 -12.37
CA ASN A 165 -6.93 18.48 -13.20
C ASN A 165 -6.88 18.17 -14.70
N ASP A 166 -7.52 17.06 -15.12
CA ASP A 166 -7.61 16.57 -16.50
C ASP A 166 -6.27 16.34 -17.24
N ARG A 167 -5.14 16.41 -16.54
CA ARG A 167 -3.81 16.10 -17.10
C ARG A 167 -3.51 14.61 -16.95
N ILE A 168 -4.39 13.78 -17.53
CA ILE A 168 -4.33 12.31 -17.40
C ILE A 168 -3.10 11.78 -18.12
N PHE A 169 -2.30 10.99 -17.41
CA PHE A 169 -1.15 10.31 -17.98
C PHE A 169 -1.61 9.08 -18.76
N LYS A 170 -1.42 9.08 -20.08
CA LYS A 170 -1.80 7.96 -20.96
C LYS A 170 -0.90 6.71 -20.79
N TYR A 171 0.18 6.84 -20.03
CA TYR A 171 1.17 5.78 -19.85
C TYR A 171 1.06 5.15 -18.46
N GLY A 172 1.17 3.82 -18.40
CA GLY A 172 1.13 3.07 -17.15
C GLY A 172 2.32 3.38 -16.23
N PHE A 173 2.19 3.02 -14.95
CA PHE A 173 3.19 3.26 -13.91
C PHE A 173 4.60 2.72 -14.23
N PHE A 174 4.70 1.62 -14.98
CA PHE A 174 5.98 1.01 -15.36
C PHE A 174 6.61 1.63 -16.62
N SER A 175 5.92 2.56 -17.29
CA SER A 175 6.40 3.18 -18.52
C SER A 175 7.61 4.10 -18.28
N LYS A 176 8.52 4.16 -19.25
CA LYS A 176 9.67 5.08 -19.20
C LYS A 176 9.24 6.54 -19.07
N GLN A 177 8.09 6.91 -19.63
CA GLN A 177 7.51 8.25 -19.55
C GLN A 177 7.10 8.60 -18.12
N PHE A 178 6.44 7.66 -17.43
CA PHE A 178 6.08 7.83 -16.02
C PHE A 178 7.34 7.92 -15.16
N GLN A 179 8.31 7.02 -15.35
CA GLN A 179 9.59 7.08 -14.62
C GLN A 179 10.33 8.42 -14.85
N ASN A 180 10.45 8.84 -16.11
CA ASN A 180 11.07 10.11 -16.48
C ASN A 180 10.38 11.33 -15.86
N LEU A 181 9.07 11.26 -15.62
CA LEU A 181 8.36 12.33 -14.92
C LEU A 181 8.95 12.49 -13.51
N TYR A 182 9.06 11.41 -12.73
CA TYR A 182 9.60 11.46 -11.37
C TYR A 182 11.09 11.79 -11.35
N GLU A 183 11.88 11.23 -12.27
CA GLU A 183 13.32 11.52 -12.37
C GLU A 183 13.62 13.01 -12.62
N LYS A 184 12.72 13.76 -13.27
CA LYS A 184 12.86 15.21 -13.51
C LYS A 184 12.49 16.08 -12.31
N HIS A 185 11.82 15.53 -11.29
CA HIS A 185 11.36 16.26 -10.10
C HIS A 185 12.24 15.97 -8.89
N TYR A 186 12.48 16.97 -8.04
CA TYR A 186 13.19 16.79 -6.77
C TYR A 186 12.36 15.99 -5.76
N PHE A 187 11.05 16.23 -5.72
CA PHE A 187 10.16 15.59 -4.75
C PHE A 187 8.91 15.02 -5.44
N TYR A 188 8.27 14.06 -4.78
CA TYR A 188 6.93 13.62 -5.16
C TYR A 188 6.01 13.49 -3.95
N ILE A 189 4.73 13.79 -4.14
CA ILE A 189 3.71 13.66 -3.12
C ILE A 189 3.26 12.19 -3.03
N ALA A 190 3.38 11.60 -1.84
CA ALA A 190 3.03 10.22 -1.49
C ALA A 190 1.89 10.14 -0.45
N LEU A 191 1.02 11.15 -0.42
CA LEU A 191 -0.10 11.24 0.54
C LEU A 191 -1.18 10.22 0.26
N GLU A 192 -1.58 9.50 1.31
CA GLU A 192 -2.69 8.55 1.26
C GLU A 192 -4.03 9.26 1.18
N ASN A 193 -5.06 8.58 0.69
CA ASN A 193 -6.42 9.11 0.68
C ASN A 193 -7.13 9.01 2.04
N SER A 194 -6.50 8.36 3.03
CA SER A 194 -6.98 8.24 4.40
C SER A 194 -5.81 8.04 5.36
N ASP A 195 -5.83 8.75 6.48
CA ASP A 195 -4.78 8.68 7.48
C ASP A 195 -5.06 7.62 8.53
N CYS A 196 -4.96 6.36 8.09
CA CYS A 196 -5.08 5.19 8.95
C CYS A 196 -3.70 4.63 9.33
N LYS A 197 -3.62 4.06 10.53
CA LYS A 197 -2.51 3.23 10.98
C LYS A 197 -2.29 2.07 10.02
N ASP A 198 -1.03 1.74 9.74
CA ASP A 198 -0.56 0.68 8.84
C ASP A 198 -0.95 0.85 7.35
N TYR A 199 -1.77 1.85 6.99
CA TYR A 199 -2.23 2.03 5.60
C TYR A 199 -1.22 2.79 4.74
N VAL A 200 -0.13 2.14 4.33
CA VAL A 200 0.86 2.70 3.39
C VAL A 200 0.77 1.97 2.06
N SER A 201 0.51 2.70 0.98
CA SER A 201 0.09 2.16 -0.31
C SER A 201 1.17 2.22 -1.40
N GLU A 202 0.77 1.95 -2.64
CA GLU A 202 1.60 2.15 -3.83
C GLU A 202 2.09 3.61 -3.97
N LYS A 203 1.38 4.57 -3.35
CA LYS A 203 1.75 6.01 -3.34
C LYS A 203 3.15 6.23 -2.81
N TYR A 204 3.54 5.44 -1.83
CA TYR A 204 4.91 5.42 -1.33
C TYR A 204 5.75 4.38 -2.10
N PHE A 205 5.44 3.09 -1.94
CA PHE A 205 6.33 1.99 -2.34
C PHE A 205 6.59 1.82 -3.84
N SER A 206 5.67 2.24 -4.73
CA SER A 206 5.91 2.07 -6.17
C SER A 206 6.90 3.08 -6.75
N ARG A 207 7.24 4.13 -5.99
CA ARG A 207 8.03 5.29 -6.45
C ARG A 207 9.38 5.47 -5.76
N VAL A 208 9.64 4.73 -4.67
CA VAL A 208 10.90 4.83 -3.89
C VAL A 208 12.16 4.48 -4.68
N TYR A 209 12.01 3.86 -5.86
CA TYR A 209 13.10 3.55 -6.78
C TYR A 209 13.57 4.75 -7.61
N PHE A 210 12.74 5.78 -7.74
CA PHE A 210 13.10 6.98 -8.48
C PHE A 210 14.05 7.85 -7.66
N ASN A 211 14.85 8.67 -8.31
CA ASN A 211 15.72 9.63 -7.63
C ASN A 211 14.95 10.87 -7.16
N SER A 212 13.73 10.71 -6.68
CA SER A 212 12.86 11.78 -6.19
C SER A 212 12.47 11.46 -4.76
N ILE A 213 12.53 12.43 -3.84
CA ILE A 213 12.29 12.17 -2.43
C ILE A 213 10.77 12.16 -2.15
N PRO A 214 10.22 11.12 -1.51
CA PRO A 214 8.82 11.09 -1.11
C PRO A 214 8.52 12.14 -0.04
N ILE A 215 7.45 12.89 -0.28
CA ILE A 215 6.76 13.71 0.72
C ILE A 215 5.56 12.92 1.22
N VAL A 216 5.52 12.64 2.52
CA VAL A 216 4.49 11.84 3.19
C VAL A 216 3.72 12.69 4.21
N GLY A 217 2.57 12.19 4.69
CA GLY A 217 1.73 12.96 5.61
C GLY A 217 2.32 13.04 7.01
N TYR A 218 2.40 11.88 7.69
CA TYR A 218 2.76 11.80 9.12
C TYR A 218 3.98 10.92 9.38
N ARG A 219 5.04 11.47 9.99
CA ARG A 219 6.31 10.78 10.24
C ARG A 219 6.14 9.44 10.95
N LYS A 220 5.32 9.41 12.01
CA LYS A 220 5.07 8.20 12.84
C LYS A 220 4.60 6.98 12.06
N LYS A 221 4.02 7.19 10.87
CA LYS A 221 3.51 6.11 10.00
C LYS A 221 4.62 5.46 9.17
N TYR A 222 5.70 6.18 8.91
CA TYR A 222 6.78 5.75 8.03
C TYR A 222 8.07 5.44 8.80
N GLU A 223 8.35 6.13 9.92
CA GLU A 223 9.61 5.99 10.66
C GLU A 223 9.92 4.56 11.14
N LYS A 224 8.89 3.72 11.34
CA LYS A 224 9.05 2.32 11.78
C LYS A 224 9.17 1.33 10.64
N ILE A 225 8.77 1.71 9.44
CA ILE A 225 8.68 0.80 8.29
C ILE A 225 9.61 1.19 7.15
N ALA A 226 10.14 2.40 7.15
CA ALA A 226 11.01 2.93 6.11
C ALA A 226 12.42 3.20 6.66
N PRO A 227 13.45 3.19 5.80
CA PRO A 227 14.79 3.58 6.20
C PRO A 227 14.80 5.00 6.78
N ASN A 228 15.68 5.22 7.75
CA ASN A 228 15.94 6.56 8.28
C ASN A 228 16.34 7.50 7.13
N ASN A 229 15.89 8.75 7.22
CA ASN A 229 16.18 9.78 6.23
C ASN A 229 15.84 9.38 4.78
N SER A 230 14.72 8.67 4.53
CA SER A 230 14.30 8.27 3.17
C SER A 230 13.03 8.98 2.67
N PHE A 231 12.46 9.86 3.48
CA PHE A 231 11.23 10.61 3.20
C PHE A 231 11.20 11.92 4.00
N ILE A 232 10.37 12.85 3.54
CA ILE A 232 10.06 14.11 4.22
C ILE A 232 8.61 14.03 4.69
N ALA A 233 8.33 14.23 5.98
CA ALA A 233 6.96 14.22 6.47
C ALA A 233 6.44 15.67 6.60
N MET A 234 5.20 15.90 6.20
CA MET A 234 4.59 17.24 6.26
C MET A 234 4.35 17.68 7.71
N ASP A 235 4.09 16.73 8.62
CA ASP A 235 3.91 17.00 10.06
C ASP A 235 5.20 17.32 10.83
N ASP A 236 6.37 17.31 10.16
CA ASP A 236 7.62 17.81 10.73
C ASP A 236 7.68 19.34 10.76
N PHE A 237 6.83 20.02 9.99
CA PHE A 237 6.84 21.47 9.81
C PHE A 237 5.60 22.09 10.44
N LYS A 238 5.75 23.28 11.03
CA LYS A 238 4.65 24.06 11.63
C LYS A 238 3.63 24.48 10.58
N GLY A 239 4.05 24.62 9.32
CA GLY A 239 3.17 25.03 8.23
C GLY A 239 3.78 24.87 6.84
N PRO A 240 2.98 25.14 5.79
CA PRO A 240 3.38 24.98 4.38
C PRO A 240 4.56 25.87 3.97
N LYS A 241 4.69 27.06 4.59
CA LYS A 241 5.79 27.99 4.31
C LYS A 241 7.14 27.44 4.77
N GLU A 242 7.22 26.99 6.02
CA GLU A 242 8.44 26.41 6.60
C GLU A 242 8.88 25.16 5.82
N MET A 243 7.91 24.32 5.43
CA MET A 243 8.20 23.18 4.57
C MET A 243 8.76 23.62 3.21
N ALA A 244 8.16 24.61 2.55
CA ALA A 244 8.66 25.11 1.27
C ALA A 244 10.10 25.67 1.39
N GLU A 245 10.40 26.41 2.45
CA GLU A 245 11.75 26.90 2.75
C GLU A 245 12.76 25.75 2.87
N TYR A 246 12.39 24.67 3.58
CA TYR A 246 13.20 23.47 3.68
C TYR A 246 13.42 22.76 2.32
N LEU A 247 12.36 22.65 1.51
CA LEU A 247 12.47 22.06 0.17
C LEU A 247 13.38 22.89 -0.75
N TYR A 248 13.31 24.23 -0.70
CA TYR A 248 14.24 25.09 -1.43
C TYR A 248 15.68 24.96 -0.93
N PHE A 249 15.89 24.83 0.38
CA PHE A 249 17.20 24.55 0.95
C PHE A 249 17.80 23.28 0.35
N LEU A 250 17.05 22.17 0.31
CA LEU A 250 17.50 20.91 -0.30
C LEU A 250 17.79 21.03 -1.79
N ILE A 251 16.98 21.79 -2.55
CA ILE A 251 17.23 22.02 -3.98
C ILE A 251 18.55 22.76 -4.21
N LYS A 252 18.84 23.77 -3.37
CA LYS A 252 20.09 24.54 -3.45
C LYS A 252 21.29 23.72 -2.97
N ASN A 253 21.12 22.94 -1.91
CA ASN A 253 22.15 22.12 -1.28
C ASN A 253 22.06 20.64 -1.71
N LYS A 254 22.71 20.32 -2.82
CA LYS A 254 22.70 18.96 -3.40
C LYS A 254 23.32 17.91 -2.48
N THR A 255 24.26 18.30 -1.64
CA THR A 255 24.88 17.39 -0.66
C THR A 255 23.85 16.94 0.37
N GLU A 256 23.07 17.86 0.92
CA GLU A 256 21.97 17.53 1.84
C GLU A 256 20.85 16.75 1.15
N TYR A 257 20.50 17.09 -0.09
CA TYR A 257 19.55 16.32 -0.88
C TYR A 257 20.00 14.86 -1.07
N LEU A 258 21.29 14.62 -1.31
CA LEU A 258 21.82 13.28 -1.52
C LEU A 258 21.80 12.41 -0.26
N LYS A 259 21.82 13.00 0.95
CA LYS A 259 21.69 12.25 2.20
C LYS A 259 20.37 11.47 2.28
N TYR A 260 19.33 11.92 1.57
CA TYR A 260 18.05 11.21 1.51
C TYR A 260 18.11 9.88 0.74
N PHE A 261 19.25 9.57 0.12
CA PHE A 261 19.48 8.34 -0.64
C PHE A 261 20.56 7.46 -0.01
N ASP A 262 21.13 7.83 1.14
CA ASP A 262 22.21 7.06 1.78
C ASP A 262 21.78 5.65 2.20
N TYR A 263 20.51 5.48 2.56
CA TYR A 263 19.94 4.16 2.85
C TYR A 263 20.16 3.14 1.71
N ARG A 264 20.30 3.61 0.46
CA ARG A 264 20.57 2.73 -0.69
C ARG A 264 21.94 2.06 -0.61
N LYS A 265 22.90 2.68 0.09
CA LYS A 265 24.25 2.11 0.35
C LYS A 265 24.23 1.08 1.48
N GLU A 266 23.24 1.14 2.37
CA GLU A 266 23.14 0.27 3.56
C GLU A 266 22.53 -1.12 3.27
N GLY A 267 22.33 -1.47 1.99
CA GLY A 267 21.81 -2.78 1.59
C GLY A 267 20.32 -2.97 1.80
N TRP A 268 19.56 -1.89 2.02
CA TRP A 268 18.11 -1.87 2.01
C TRP A 268 17.56 -2.36 0.66
N LYS A 269 16.46 -3.11 0.72
CA LYS A 269 15.73 -3.64 -0.44
C LYS A 269 14.25 -3.58 -0.16
N ILE A 270 13.45 -3.60 -1.21
CA ILE A 270 12.01 -3.83 -1.09
C ILE A 270 11.72 -5.29 -1.38
N TYR A 271 11.01 -5.95 -0.48
CA TYR A 271 10.48 -7.30 -0.68
C TYR A 271 8.99 -7.22 -1.02
N ASP A 272 8.64 -7.59 -2.24
CA ASP A 272 7.27 -7.60 -2.76
C ASP A 272 6.94 -8.99 -3.32
N ILE A 273 6.48 -9.89 -2.45
CA ILE A 273 6.16 -11.27 -2.83
C ILE A 273 4.92 -11.36 -3.73
N ASP A 274 4.04 -10.36 -3.67
CA ASP A 274 2.75 -10.34 -4.37
C ASP A 274 2.79 -9.57 -5.70
N ASN A 275 3.99 -9.22 -6.16
CA ASN A 275 4.28 -8.50 -7.41
C ASN A 275 3.26 -7.38 -7.68
N SER A 276 3.20 -6.43 -6.74
CA SER A 276 2.42 -5.20 -6.82
C SER A 276 0.96 -5.30 -6.37
N MET A 277 0.19 -6.36 -6.67
CA MET A 277 -1.26 -6.36 -6.36
C MET A 277 -1.96 -7.73 -6.21
N ASP A 278 -1.29 -8.86 -6.41
CA ASP A 278 -2.02 -10.14 -6.50
C ASP A 278 -2.48 -10.65 -5.12
N ASN A 279 -1.77 -10.22 -4.07
CA ASN A 279 -1.93 -10.50 -2.63
C ASN A 279 -2.11 -12.00 -2.31
N PHE A 280 -1.76 -12.88 -3.25
CA PHE A 280 -2.03 -14.31 -3.12
C PHE A 280 -0.80 -15.06 -2.62
N CYS A 281 0.41 -14.60 -2.95
CA CYS A 281 1.62 -15.21 -2.45
C CYS A 281 1.75 -15.07 -0.93
N SER A 282 1.42 -13.90 -0.35
CA SER A 282 1.44 -13.69 1.11
C SER A 282 0.41 -14.55 1.84
N LEU A 283 -0.82 -14.59 1.32
CA LEU A 283 -1.86 -15.50 1.82
C LEU A 283 -1.37 -16.94 1.78
N CYS A 284 -0.85 -17.36 0.64
CA CYS A 284 -0.44 -18.73 0.46
C CYS A 284 0.71 -19.14 1.40
N LYS A 285 1.73 -18.28 1.52
CA LYS A 285 2.83 -18.46 2.47
C LYS A 285 2.29 -18.76 3.87
N LYS A 286 1.38 -17.90 4.36
CA LYS A 286 0.77 -18.06 5.69
C LYS A 286 -0.01 -19.37 5.82
N LEU A 287 -0.83 -19.72 4.83
CA LEU A 287 -1.61 -20.96 4.85
C LEU A 287 -0.72 -22.20 4.84
N LEU A 288 0.38 -22.21 4.08
CA LEU A 288 1.33 -23.32 4.07
C LEU A 288 2.12 -23.42 5.37
N GLU A 289 2.50 -22.31 5.99
CA GLU A 289 3.10 -22.30 7.34
C GLU A 289 2.13 -22.88 8.38
N MET A 290 0.85 -22.51 8.33
CA MET A 290 -0.18 -23.07 9.19
C MET A 290 -0.43 -24.56 8.91
N LYS A 291 -0.35 -24.99 7.64
CA LYS A 291 -0.49 -26.40 7.26
C LYS A 291 0.66 -27.23 7.82
N LYS A 292 1.90 -26.77 7.65
CA LYS A 292 3.11 -27.46 8.13
C LYS A 292 3.17 -27.58 9.66
N SER A 293 2.67 -26.57 10.37
CA SER A 293 2.59 -26.59 11.84
C SER A 293 1.36 -27.34 12.38
N GLY A 294 0.49 -27.89 11.53
CA GLY A 294 -0.77 -28.52 11.92
C GLY A 294 -1.83 -27.55 12.45
N GLN A 295 -1.56 -26.24 12.47
CA GLN A 295 -2.49 -25.22 12.93
C GLN A 295 -3.70 -25.09 12.00
N LEU A 296 -3.53 -25.28 10.69
CA LEU A 296 -4.61 -25.07 9.70
C LEU A 296 -5.86 -25.91 10.03
N GLN A 297 -5.67 -27.19 10.39
CA GLN A 297 -6.76 -28.11 10.73
C GLN A 297 -7.36 -27.85 12.12
N LYS A 298 -6.58 -27.27 13.03
CA LYS A 298 -6.99 -26.98 14.41
C LYS A 298 -7.52 -25.55 14.58
N PHE A 299 -7.55 -24.74 13.51
CA PHE A 299 -7.86 -23.32 13.60
C PHE A 299 -9.37 -23.08 13.69
N HIS A 300 -9.85 -22.84 14.91
CA HIS A 300 -11.28 -22.71 15.23
C HIS A 300 -11.67 -21.29 15.69
N LYS A 301 -10.75 -20.32 15.65
CA LYS A 301 -11.04 -18.91 15.94
C LYS A 301 -12.22 -18.45 15.09
N THR A 302 -13.13 -17.72 15.72
CA THR A 302 -14.29 -17.11 15.07
C THR A 302 -14.40 -15.66 15.53
N TYR A 303 -14.36 -14.72 14.60
CA TYR A 303 -14.59 -13.32 14.90
C TYR A 303 -16.08 -13.07 15.10
N TYR A 304 -16.46 -12.43 16.21
CA TYR A 304 -17.83 -11.95 16.39
C TYR A 304 -18.23 -11.00 15.25
N ASP A 305 -17.36 -10.06 14.90
CA ASP A 305 -17.50 -9.23 13.72
C ASP A 305 -16.11 -8.86 13.20
N ALA A 306 -15.68 -9.52 12.11
CA ALA A 306 -14.36 -9.33 11.52
C ALA A 306 -14.14 -7.90 10.99
N ARG A 307 -15.20 -7.26 10.47
CA ARG A 307 -15.14 -5.86 10.02
C ARG A 307 -14.92 -4.94 11.20
N LYS A 308 -15.73 -5.09 12.26
CA LYS A 308 -15.61 -4.25 13.46
C LYS A 308 -14.24 -4.42 14.12
N ALA A 309 -13.74 -5.65 14.20
CA ALA A 309 -12.40 -5.94 14.69
C ALA A 309 -11.33 -5.20 13.88
N PHE A 310 -11.35 -5.35 12.54
CA PHE A 310 -10.45 -4.62 11.65
C PHE A 310 -10.49 -3.11 11.86
N LEU A 311 -11.69 -2.50 11.86
CA LEU A 311 -11.86 -1.06 12.03
C LEU A 311 -11.33 -0.55 13.38
N SER A 312 -11.39 -1.37 14.44
CA SER A 312 -10.84 -1.00 15.74
C SER A 312 -9.30 -0.89 15.76
N TRP A 313 -8.62 -1.51 14.79
CA TRP A 313 -7.16 -1.55 14.73
C TRP A 313 -6.55 -0.41 13.91
N THR A 314 -7.29 0.13 12.95
CA THR A 314 -6.77 1.07 11.95
C THR A 314 -6.67 2.50 12.45
N GLN A 315 -7.39 2.87 13.52
CA GLN A 315 -7.26 4.17 14.20
C GLN A 315 -7.20 5.35 13.21
N CYS A 316 -8.07 5.36 12.21
CA CYS A 316 -8.07 6.37 11.16
C CYS A 316 -8.37 7.74 11.76
N ARG A 317 -7.55 8.75 11.43
CA ARG A 317 -7.90 10.14 11.69
C ARG A 317 -9.02 10.54 10.74
N GLU A 318 -10.12 11.01 11.31
CA GLU A 318 -11.24 11.54 10.56
C GLU A 318 -11.00 13.03 10.34
N SER A 319 -10.93 13.46 9.08
CA SER A 319 -10.99 14.87 8.65
C SER A 319 -10.04 15.84 9.37
N GLY A 320 -8.74 15.61 9.29
CA GLY A 320 -7.74 16.55 9.83
C GLY A 320 -6.73 16.93 8.76
N ARG A 321 -6.78 18.18 8.30
CA ARG A 321 -5.65 18.80 7.61
C ARG A 321 -4.39 18.62 8.46
N ILE A 322 -3.24 18.41 7.81
CA ILE A 322 -1.96 18.33 8.50
C ILE A 322 -1.63 19.69 9.11
N TRP A 323 -1.85 20.76 8.36
CA TRP A 323 -1.68 22.12 8.84
C TRP A 323 -3.04 22.78 9.10
N LYS A 324 -3.11 23.54 10.18
CA LYS A 324 -4.24 24.47 10.41
C LYS A 324 -3.89 25.80 9.73
N GLU A 325 -4.90 26.44 9.15
CA GLU A 325 -4.78 27.80 8.59
C GLU A 325 -4.40 28.83 9.66
#